data_AF-A0A6B3GPW3-F1
#
_entry.id   AF-A0A6B3GPW3-F1
#
_cell.length_a   1.000
_cell.length_b   1.000
_cell.length_c   1.000
_cell.angle_alpha   90.00
_cell.angle_beta   90.00
_cell.angle_gamma   90.00
#
_symmetry.space_group_name_H-M   'P 1'
#
loop_
_entity.id
_entity.type
_entity.pdbx_description
1 polymer ?
#
loop_
_entity_poly.entity_id
_entity_poly.type
_entity_poly.pdbx_seq_one_letter_code
_entity_poly.pdbx_strand_id
1 'polypeptide(L)'
;MSERPTHEETAVTEQNAVAADYGTSLPLFHRTVRPEWIDYNGHMSEAFYVLVFGYATDAMMIETGLHAGYRESTGCSLYTA
;
A
#
# COMPACT_ATOMS: atom_id res chain seq x y z
N MET A 1 43.70 48.09 15.40
CA MET A 1 42.65 47.07 15.50
C MET A 1 43.15 45.84 14.74
N SER A 2 43.41 44.76 15.47
CA SER A 2 44.16 43.55 15.08
C SER A 2 43.47 42.66 14.03
N GLU A 3 44.29 42.16 13.09
CA GLU A 3 44.48 40.75 12.66
C GLU A 3 43.34 39.92 11.98
N ARG A 4 43.57 39.65 10.66
CA ARG A 4 43.49 38.40 9.84
C ARG A 4 42.87 37.09 10.43
N PRO A 5 42.63 36.01 9.63
CA PRO A 5 42.16 35.83 8.23
C PRO A 5 41.20 34.59 8.03
N THR A 6 40.76 34.36 6.78
CA THR A 6 40.40 33.08 6.07
C THR A 6 39.71 31.91 6.79
N HIS A 7 38.65 31.36 6.17
CA HIS A 7 38.56 29.91 5.89
C HIS A 7 37.60 29.61 4.73
N GLU A 8 38.18 29.04 3.68
CA GLU A 8 37.54 28.26 2.63
C GLU A 8 37.09 26.92 3.23
N GLU A 9 35.81 26.53 3.15
CA GLU A 9 35.40 25.17 3.52
C GLU A 9 34.07 24.73 2.84
N THR A 10 34.24 23.76 1.94
CA THR A 10 33.33 22.70 1.48
C THR A 10 32.08 23.02 0.68
N ALA A 11 32.13 22.58 -0.58
CA ALA A 11 31.01 22.05 -1.33
C ALA A 11 30.25 21.00 -0.48
N VAL A 12 29.00 21.31 -0.15
CA VAL A 12 28.05 20.30 0.28
C VAL A 12 27.51 19.65 -0.98
N THR A 13 28.00 18.44 -1.26
CA THR A 13 27.39 17.52 -2.21
C THR A 13 25.95 17.28 -1.77
N GLU A 14 24.98 17.89 -2.44
CA GLU A 14 23.59 17.46 -2.36
C GLU A 14 23.52 16.06 -2.95
N GLN A 15 23.53 15.06 -2.05
CA GLN A 15 23.04 13.74 -2.36
C GLN A 15 21.57 13.91 -2.76
N ASN A 16 21.31 13.92 -4.07
CA ASN A 16 19.98 13.73 -4.63
C ASN A 16 19.48 12.36 -4.18
N ALA A 17 18.86 12.33 -3.00
CA ALA A 17 17.99 11.25 -2.59
C ALA A 17 16.90 11.18 -3.65
N VAL A 18 16.85 10.06 -4.37
CA VAL A 18 15.71 9.73 -5.21
C VAL A 18 14.53 9.63 -4.25
N ALA A 19 13.73 10.68 -4.18
CA ALA A 19 12.50 10.70 -3.40
C ALA A 19 11.62 9.59 -3.96
N ALA A 20 11.51 8.48 -3.22
CA ALA A 20 10.51 7.47 -3.52
C ALA A 20 9.14 8.16 -3.48
N ASP A 21 8.40 8.03 -4.56
CA ASP A 21 7.02 8.51 -4.66
C ASP A 21 6.15 7.66 -3.72
N TYR A 22 6.10 8.05 -2.44
CA TYR A 22 5.18 7.52 -1.44
C TYR A 22 3.74 8.08 -1.61
N GLY A 23 3.44 8.74 -2.73
CA GLY A 23 2.21 9.49 -2.97
C GLY A 23 1.11 8.75 -3.73
N THR A 24 1.30 7.49 -4.10
CA THR A 24 0.25 6.77 -4.84
C THR A 24 -0.83 6.28 -3.87
N SER A 25 -2.00 6.93 -3.91
CA SER A 25 -3.19 6.47 -3.20
C SER A 25 -3.54 5.03 -3.61
N LEU A 26 -3.91 4.19 -2.64
CA LEU A 26 -4.37 2.83 -2.94
C LEU A 26 -5.56 2.88 -3.91
N PRO A 27 -5.56 2.06 -4.97
CA PRO A 27 -6.66 2.05 -5.93
C PRO A 27 -7.95 1.62 -5.23
N LEU A 28 -9.06 2.26 -5.59
CA LEU A 28 -10.37 1.85 -5.12
C LEU A 28 -10.72 0.46 -5.67
N PHE A 29 -11.16 -0.44 -4.80
CA PHE A 29 -11.59 -1.77 -5.20
C PHE A 29 -13.06 -1.75 -5.65
N HIS A 30 -13.32 -2.21 -6.88
CA HIS A 30 -14.65 -2.30 -7.46
C HIS A 30 -15.01 -3.74 -7.85
N ARG A 31 -16.24 -4.14 -7.52
CA ARG A 31 -16.85 -5.40 -7.97
C ARG A 31 -18.31 -5.18 -8.34
N THR A 32 -18.75 -5.91 -9.37
CA THR A 32 -20.16 -5.98 -9.76
C THR A 32 -20.84 -7.09 -8.95
N VAL A 33 -22.02 -6.80 -8.41
CA VAL A 33 -22.84 -7.81 -7.73
C VAL A 33 -23.27 -8.87 -8.75
N ARG A 34 -22.95 -10.13 -8.47
CA ARG A 34 -23.27 -11.25 -9.36
C ARG A 34 -24.71 -11.75 -9.08
N PRO A 35 -25.47 -12.18 -10.10
CA PRO A 35 -26.85 -12.65 -9.91
C PRO A 35 -26.98 -13.76 -8.86
N GLU A 36 -26.02 -14.68 -8.80
CA GLU A 36 -25.97 -15.77 -7.81
C GLU A 36 -25.71 -15.31 -6.37
N TRP A 37 -25.39 -14.04 -6.16
CA TRP A 37 -25.25 -13.45 -4.83
C TRP A 37 -26.54 -12.86 -4.30
N ILE A 38 -27.56 -12.78 -5.14
CA ILE A 38 -28.83 -12.15 -4.82
C ILE A 38 -29.74 -13.19 -4.15
N ASP A 39 -30.24 -12.83 -2.96
CA ASP A 39 -31.15 -13.66 -2.19
C ASP A 39 -32.60 -13.59 -2.72
N TYR A 40 -33.51 -14.30 -2.05
CA TYR A 40 -34.93 -14.28 -2.41
C TYR A 40 -35.59 -12.89 -2.26
N ASN A 41 -35.00 -11.99 -1.46
CA ASN A 41 -35.49 -10.63 -1.26
C ASN A 41 -35.04 -9.66 -2.36
N GLY A 42 -34.15 -10.10 -3.26
CA GLY A 42 -33.58 -9.24 -4.28
C GLY A 42 -32.39 -8.40 -3.79
N HIS A 43 -31.83 -8.70 -2.62
CA HIS A 43 -30.64 -8.05 -2.10
C HIS A 43 -29.43 -8.98 -2.15
N MET A 44 -28.22 -8.43 -2.08
CA MET A 44 -27.03 -9.26 -1.95
C MET A 44 -27.03 -9.95 -0.58
N SER A 45 -26.87 -11.27 -0.55
CA SER A 45 -26.81 -12.03 0.72
C SER A 45 -25.62 -11.56 1.56
N GLU A 46 -25.81 -11.50 2.88
CA GLU A 46 -24.83 -11.03 3.86
C GLU A 46 -23.45 -11.68 3.71
N ALA A 47 -23.40 -13.01 3.49
CA ALA A 47 -22.15 -13.75 3.33
C ALA A 47 -21.27 -13.23 2.17
N PHE A 48 -21.88 -12.69 1.10
CA PHE A 48 -21.11 -12.17 -0.03
C PHE A 48 -20.49 -10.80 0.24
N TYR A 49 -20.97 -10.05 1.24
CA TYR A 49 -20.27 -8.85 1.67
C TYR A 49 -18.90 -9.20 2.25
N VAL A 50 -18.85 -10.20 3.15
CA VAL A 50 -17.60 -10.68 3.74
C VAL A 50 -16.65 -11.21 2.66
N LEU A 51 -17.18 -11.94 1.68
CA LEU A 51 -16.37 -12.42 0.55
C LEU A 51 -15.75 -11.26 -0.27
N VAL A 52 -16.54 -10.24 -0.58
CA VAL A 52 -16.08 -9.06 -1.33
C VAL A 52 -15.03 -8.28 -0.54
N PHE A 53 -15.19 -8.16 0.78
CA PHE A 53 -14.16 -7.58 1.66
C PHE A 53 -12.88 -8.41 1.69
N GLY A 54 -12.98 -9.74 1.64
CA GLY A 54 -11.83 -10.62 1.47
C GLY A 54 -11.06 -10.31 0.19
N TYR A 55 -11.75 -10.20 -0.95
CA TYR A 55 -11.10 -9.83 -2.22
C TYR A 55 -10.47 -8.42 -2.20
N ALA A 56 -11.12 -7.46 -1.54
CA ALA A 56 -10.56 -6.11 -1.38
C ALA A 56 -9.29 -6.14 -0.52
N THR A 57 -9.26 -6.96 0.52
CA THR A 57 -8.09 -7.15 1.40
C THR A 57 -6.94 -7.80 0.63
N ASP A 58 -7.22 -8.84 -0.14
CA ASP A 58 -6.23 -9.47 -1.02
C ASP A 58 -5.63 -8.48 -2.02
N ALA A 59 -6.48 -7.67 -2.66
CA ALA A 59 -6.03 -6.63 -3.59
C ALA A 59 -5.14 -5.59 -2.89
N MET A 60 -5.54 -5.10 -1.72
CA MET A 60 -4.74 -4.19 -0.91
C MET A 60 -3.38 -4.82 -0.53
N MET A 61 -3.36 -6.09 -0.11
CA MET A 61 -2.13 -6.80 0.21
C MET A 61 -1.19 -6.87 -0.99
N ILE A 62 -1.71 -7.12 -2.21
CA ILE A 62 -0.90 -7.13 -3.42
C ILE A 62 -0.30 -5.74 -3.69
N GLU A 63 -1.12 -4.68 -3.66
CA GLU A 63 -0.68 -3.31 -3.93
C GLU A 63 0.33 -2.79 -2.89
N THR A 64 0.27 -3.31 -1.65
CA THR A 64 1.19 -2.94 -0.57
C THR A 64 2.42 -3.84 -0.46
N GLY A 65 2.59 -4.81 -1.37
CA GLY A 65 3.74 -5.71 -1.41
C GLY A 65 3.63 -6.95 -0.51
N LEU A 66 2.50 -7.18 0.17
CA LEU A 66 2.20 -8.40 0.93
C LEU A 66 1.72 -9.57 0.03
N HIS A 67 2.19 -9.62 -1.21
CA HIS A 67 1.87 -10.68 -2.16
C HIS A 67 2.64 -11.99 -1.85
N ALA A 68 2.49 -13.00 -2.71
CA ALA A 68 3.12 -14.32 -2.54
C ALA A 68 4.63 -14.26 -2.23
N GLY A 69 5.39 -13.43 -2.95
CA GLY A 69 6.82 -13.23 -2.69
C GLY A 69 7.16 -12.78 -1.26
N TYR A 70 6.37 -11.88 -0.65
CA TYR A 70 6.58 -11.46 0.75
C TYR A 70 6.42 -12.65 1.71
N ARG A 71 5.37 -13.45 1.50
CA ARG A 71 5.13 -14.64 2.32
C ARG A 71 6.25 -15.67 2.17
N GLU A 72 6.72 -15.90 0.95
CA GLU A 72 7.82 -16.85 0.67
C GLU A 72 9.14 -16.40 1.32
N SER A 73 9.47 -15.10 1.27
CA SER A 73 10.73 -14.59 1.81
C SER A 73 10.73 -14.41 3.33
N THR A 74 9.57 -14.17 3.95
CA THR A 74 9.46 -13.83 5.38
C THR A 74 8.83 -14.93 6.24
N GLY A 75 8.02 -15.81 5.64
CA GLY A 75 7.15 -16.73 6.39
C GLY A 75 5.97 -16.05 7.09
N CYS A 76 5.76 -14.75 6.90
CA CYS A 76 4.68 -13.98 7.53
C CYS A 76 3.43 -13.88 6.65
N SER A 77 2.29 -13.62 7.30
CA SER A 77 1.00 -13.34 6.65
C SER A 77 0.23 -12.29 7.44
N LEU A 78 -0.82 -11.74 6.84
CA LEU A 78 -1.77 -10.84 7.49
C LEU A 78 -2.99 -11.62 8.01
N TYR A 79 -3.55 -11.18 9.13
CA TYR A 79 -4.88 -11.56 9.61
C TYR A 79 -5.57 -10.33 10.22
N THR A 80 -6.90 -10.35 10.25
CA THR A 80 -7.72 -9.31 10.90
C THR A 80 -8.14 -9.79 12.29
N ALA A 81 -8.04 -8.94 13.32
CA ALA A 81 -8.39 -9.23 14.71
C ALA A 81 -9.81 -8.77 15.07
#